data_AF-A0A5A8U2B8-F1
#
_entry.id   AF-A0A5A8U2B8-F1
#
_cell.length_a   1.000
_cell.length_b   1.000
_cell.length_c   1.000
_cell.angle_alpha   90.00
_cell.angle_beta   90.00
_cell.angle_gamma   90.00
#
_symmetry.space_group_name_H-M   'P 1'
#
loop_
_entity.id
_entity.type
_entity.pdbx_description
1 polymer ?
#
loop_
_entity_poly.entity_id
_entity_poly.type
_entity_poly.pdbx_seq_one_letter_code
_entity_poly.pdbx_strand_id
1 'polypeptide(L)'
;MIDDILNKAKVAIDKAQDLTDLEEIRVQFLGKKSQLIALLKGLGKLSAEERPKMGDIINKAKSSVQDLLVERKNQLQTIELEKLLLSEKIDVSLPGRSAEMGGLHPVTITLNR
;
A
#
# COMPACT_ATOMS: atom_id res chain seq x y z
N MET A 1 -8.21 23.48 -13.89
CA MET A 1 -7.66 22.57 -14.94
C MET A 1 -6.76 21.49 -14.36
N ILE A 2 -5.59 21.81 -13.78
CA ILE A 2 -4.73 20.79 -13.13
C ILE A 2 -5.35 20.32 -11.79
N ASP A 3 -5.95 21.24 -11.04
CA ASP A 3 -6.65 20.92 -9.79
C ASP A 3 -7.86 20.00 -10.00
N ASP A 4 -8.54 20.10 -11.14
CA ASP A 4 -9.66 19.21 -11.48
C ASP A 4 -9.18 17.78 -11.73
N ILE A 5 -8.01 17.63 -12.37
CA ILE A 5 -7.38 16.32 -12.60
C ILE A 5 -6.94 15.73 -11.25
N LEU A 6 -6.36 16.54 -10.37
CA LEU A 6 -5.97 16.13 -9.02
C LEU A 6 -7.19 15.69 -8.20
N ASN A 7 -8.29 16.45 -8.22
CA ASN A 7 -9.50 16.08 -7.51
C ASN A 7 -10.14 14.81 -8.07
N LYS A 8 -10.17 14.63 -9.40
CA LYS A 8 -10.64 13.38 -10.01
C LYS A 8 -9.76 12.19 -9.64
N ALA A 9 -8.44 12.37 -9.63
CA ALA A 9 -7.50 11.34 -9.22
C ALA A 9 -7.73 10.97 -7.73
N LYS A 10 -7.85 11.96 -6.84
CA LYS A 10 -8.17 11.74 -5.42
C LYS A 10 -9.45 10.93 -5.23
N VAL A 11 -10.55 11.34 -5.88
CA VAL A 11 -11.83 10.65 -5.77
C VAL A 11 -11.76 9.22 -6.33
N ALA A 12 -11.02 9.01 -7.42
CA ALA A 12 -10.83 7.67 -7.98
C ALA A 12 -10.01 6.78 -7.03
N ILE A 13 -8.91 7.28 -6.49
CA ILE A 13 -8.04 6.57 -5.53
C ILE A 13 -8.82 6.19 -4.28
N ASP A 14 -9.64 7.11 -3.76
CA ASP A 14 -10.42 6.88 -2.54
C ASP A 14 -11.53 5.83 -2.75
N LYS A 15 -12.06 5.75 -3.98
CA LYS A 15 -13.03 4.73 -4.39
C LYS A 15 -12.41 3.36 -4.69
N ALA A 16 -11.09 3.27 -4.84
CA ALA A 16 -10.42 2.00 -5.11
C ALA A 16 -10.60 1.06 -3.90
N GLN A 17 -11.15 -0.12 -4.17
CA GLN A 17 -11.39 -1.15 -3.15
C GLN A 17 -10.29 -2.20 -3.16
N ASP A 18 -9.71 -2.48 -4.32
CA ASP A 18 -8.70 -3.50 -4.51
C ASP A 18 -7.40 -2.97 -5.12
N LEU A 19 -6.32 -3.74 -4.97
CA LEU A 19 -5.01 -3.41 -5.55
C LEU A 19 -5.05 -3.36 -7.09
N THR A 20 -5.94 -4.13 -7.72
CA THR A 20 -6.17 -4.11 -9.18
C THR A 20 -6.76 -2.78 -9.63
N ASP A 21 -7.79 -2.28 -8.95
CA ASP A 21 -8.42 -0.99 -9.25
C ASP A 21 -7.40 0.14 -9.11
N LEU A 22 -6.58 0.07 -8.06
CA LEU A 22 -5.53 1.05 -7.81
C LEU A 22 -4.49 1.10 -8.94
N GLU A 23 -4.11 -0.06 -9.50
CA GLU A 23 -3.22 -0.15 -10.66
C GLU A 23 -3.87 0.40 -11.94
N GLU A 24 -5.15 0.14 -12.17
CA GLU A 24 -5.90 0.71 -13.30
C GLU A 24 -5.94 2.25 -13.24
N ILE A 25 -6.24 2.79 -12.05
CA ILE A 25 -6.23 4.24 -11.79
C ILE A 25 -4.81 4.79 -12.02
N ARG A 26 -3.77 4.11 -11.54
CA ARG A 26 -2.37 4.51 -11.79
C ARG A 26 -2.08 4.59 -13.29
N VAL A 27 -2.51 3.60 -14.08
CA VAL A 27 -2.31 3.61 -15.54
C VAL A 27 -3.12 4.74 -16.21
N GLN A 28 -4.34 4.99 -15.76
CA GLN A 28 -5.21 6.04 -16.31
C GLN A 28 -4.61 7.45 -16.10
N PHE A 29 -4.10 7.74 -14.91
CA PHE A 29 -3.63 9.08 -14.54
C PHE A 29 -2.11 9.29 -14.70
N LEU A 30 -1.28 8.25 -14.55
CA LEU A 30 0.19 8.34 -14.65
C LEU A 30 0.78 7.57 -15.84
N GLY A 31 -0.04 6.81 -16.58
CA GLY A 31 0.42 6.04 -17.74
C GLY A 31 0.85 6.91 -18.92
N LYS A 32 1.47 6.27 -19.93
CA LYS A 32 2.08 6.93 -21.12
C LYS A 32 1.12 7.79 -21.94
N LYS A 33 -0.20 7.55 -21.84
CA LYS A 33 -1.28 8.28 -22.55
C LYS A 33 -2.12 9.15 -21.61
N SER A 34 -1.67 9.39 -20.38
CA SER A 34 -2.41 10.20 -19.41
C SER A 34 -2.49 11.67 -19.80
N GLN A 35 -3.53 12.34 -19.30
CA GLN A 35 -3.73 13.78 -19.47
C GLN A 35 -2.54 14.58 -18.89
N LEU A 36 -1.94 14.10 -17.78
CA LEU A 36 -0.74 14.71 -17.19
C LEU A 36 0.47 14.65 -18.13
N ILE A 37 0.72 13.53 -18.80
CA ILE A 37 1.81 13.41 -19.79
C ILE A 37 1.52 14.22 -21.05
N ALA A 38 0.25 14.32 -21.47
CA ALA A 38 -0.14 15.16 -22.59
C ALA A 38 0.13 16.65 -22.30
N LEU A 39 -0.17 17.12 -21.09
CA LEU A 39 0.16 18.47 -20.63
C LEU A 39 1.67 18.70 -20.59
N LEU A 40 2.44 17.70 -20.13
CA LEU A 40 3.90 17.76 -20.08
C LEU A 40 4.53 17.83 -21.48
N LYS A 41 3.99 17.11 -22.47
CA LYS A 41 4.40 17.23 -23.89
C LYS A 41 3.99 18.58 -24.49
N GLY A 42 2.88 19.15 -24.03
CA GLY A 42 2.41 20.48 -24.42
C GLY A 42 3.33 21.62 -24.00
N LEU A 43 4.17 21.42 -22.97
CA LEU A 43 5.16 22.41 -22.49
C LEU A 43 6.15 22.87 -23.58
N GLY A 44 6.39 22.03 -24.59
CA GLY A 44 7.23 22.39 -25.74
C GLY A 44 6.73 23.61 -26.51
N LYS A 45 5.44 23.94 -26.44
CA LYS A 45 4.82 25.07 -27.13
C LYS A 45 4.85 26.40 -26.36
N LEU A 46 5.26 26.38 -25.09
CA LEU A 46 5.32 27.57 -24.22
C LEU A 46 6.65 28.32 -24.35
N SER A 47 6.64 29.60 -23.98
CA SER A 47 7.83 30.46 -23.95
C SER A 47 8.86 29.97 -22.91
N ALA A 48 10.13 30.35 -23.07
CA ALA A 48 11.21 29.90 -22.19
C ALA A 48 11.01 30.30 -20.72
N GLU A 49 10.29 31.40 -20.46
CA GLU A 49 10.02 31.91 -19.11
C GLU A 49 8.84 31.21 -18.41
N GLU A 50 7.84 30.73 -19.17
CA GLU A 50 6.65 30.07 -18.63
C GLU A 50 6.82 28.55 -18.47
N ARG A 51 7.71 27.94 -19.27
CA ARG A 51 8.05 26.51 -19.19
C ARG A 51 8.43 26.02 -17.79
N PRO A 52 9.36 26.66 -17.05
CA PRO A 52 9.76 26.17 -15.73
C PRO A 52 8.61 26.24 -14.71
N LYS A 53 7.84 27.33 -14.70
CA LYS A 53 6.70 27.50 -13.78
C LYS A 53 5.63 26.42 -14.01
N MET A 54 5.27 26.18 -15.28
CA MET A 54 4.26 25.19 -15.62
C MET A 54 4.76 23.75 -15.42
N GLY A 55 6.05 23.49 -15.70
CA GLY A 55 6.70 22.21 -15.43
C GLY A 55 6.68 21.84 -13.94
N ASP A 56 6.98 22.79 -13.07
CA ASP A 56 6.93 22.58 -11.61
C ASP A 56 5.53 22.25 -11.11
N ILE A 57 4.49 22.93 -11.61
CA ILE A 57 3.11 22.66 -11.23
C ILE A 57 2.71 21.24 -11.65
N ILE A 58 3.05 20.82 -12.87
CA ILE A 58 2.75 19.47 -13.37
C ILE A 58 3.52 18.40 -12.59
N ASN A 59 4.79 18.65 -12.27
CA ASN A 59 5.61 17.74 -11.47
C ASN A 59 5.07 17.60 -10.04
N LYS A 60 4.65 18.71 -9.41
CA LYS A 60 4.00 18.69 -8.10
C LYS A 60 2.70 17.90 -8.11
N ALA A 61 1.85 18.13 -9.12
CA ALA A 61 0.61 17.37 -9.29
C ALA A 61 0.89 15.87 -9.47
N LYS A 62 1.90 15.51 -10.28
CA LYS A 62 2.33 14.12 -10.48
C LYS A 62 2.80 13.48 -9.18
N SER A 63 3.64 14.17 -8.41
CA SER A 63 4.11 13.68 -7.11
C SER A 63 2.94 13.45 -6.16
N SER A 64 2.04 14.44 -6.04
CA SER A 64 0.89 14.33 -5.14
C SER A 64 -0.02 13.13 -5.48
N VAL A 65 -0.27 12.86 -6.76
CA VAL A 65 -1.04 11.66 -7.17
C VAL A 65 -0.29 10.38 -6.84
N GLN A 66 1.04 10.36 -7.04
CA GLN A 66 1.86 9.20 -6.73
C GLN A 66 1.90 8.91 -5.23
N ASP A 67 2.01 9.94 -4.40
CA ASP A 67 2.01 9.82 -2.93
C ASP A 67 0.67 9.26 -2.43
N LEU A 68 -0.45 9.79 -2.93
CA LEU A 68 -1.80 9.30 -2.62
C LEU A 68 -2.01 7.84 -3.02
N LEU A 69 -1.49 7.43 -4.17
CA LEU A 69 -1.56 6.03 -4.61
C LEU A 69 -0.77 5.11 -3.67
N VAL A 70 0.43 5.53 -3.26
CA VAL A 70 1.26 4.75 -2.32
C VAL A 70 0.57 4.65 -0.96
N GLU A 71 0.03 5.74 -0.45
CA GLU A 71 -0.68 5.77 0.82
C GLU A 71 -1.89 4.83 0.80
N ARG A 72 -2.72 4.92 -0.24
CA ARG A 72 -3.90 4.05 -0.38
C ARG A 72 -3.51 2.59 -0.56
N LYS A 73 -2.46 2.30 -1.32
CA LYS A 73 -1.92 0.94 -1.48
C LYS A 73 -1.54 0.33 -0.13
N ASN A 74 -0.80 1.08 0.68
CA ASN A 74 -0.37 0.63 2.00
C ASN A 74 -1.57 0.37 2.90
N GLN A 75 -2.56 1.27 2.91
CA GLN A 75 -3.81 1.06 3.68
C GLN A 75 -4.52 -0.24 3.29
N LEU A 76 -4.71 -0.50 1.99
CA LEU A 76 -5.36 -1.73 1.52
C LEU A 76 -4.57 -2.98 1.93
N GLN A 77 -3.24 -2.94 1.81
CA GLN A 77 -2.38 -4.05 2.25
C GLN A 77 -2.46 -4.27 3.77
N THR A 78 -2.51 -3.21 4.57
CA THR A 78 -2.66 -3.33 6.02
C THR A 78 -4.00 -3.94 6.38
N ILE A 79 -5.09 -3.52 5.73
CA ILE A 79 -6.44 -4.08 5.95
C ILE A 79 -6.47 -5.57 5.60
N GLU A 80 -5.89 -5.96 4.46
CA GLU A 80 -5.84 -7.36 4.03
C GLU A 80 -5.01 -8.22 5.00
N LEU A 81 -3.87 -7.70 5.46
CA LEU A 81 -3.01 -8.36 6.43
C LEU A 81 -3.69 -8.52 7.79
N GLU A 82 -4.35 -7.48 8.31
CA GLU A 82 -5.12 -7.54 9.56
C GLU A 82 -6.25 -8.57 9.47
N LYS A 83 -6.94 -8.63 8.33
CA LYS A 83 -7.99 -9.61 8.08
C LYS A 83 -7.45 -11.04 8.11
N LEU A 84 -6.27 -11.28 7.50
CA LEU A 84 -5.58 -12.57 7.56
C LEU A 84 -5.19 -12.93 8.99
N LEU A 85 -4.55 -12.01 9.72
CA LEU A 85 -4.16 -12.22 11.12
C LEU A 85 -5.35 -12.55 12.04
N LEU A 86 -6.48 -11.86 11.85
CA LEU A 86 -7.70 -12.15 12.60
C LEU A 86 -8.28 -13.53 12.27
N SER A 87 -8.20 -13.94 11.01
CA SER A 87 -8.67 -15.27 10.59
C SER A 87 -7.79 -16.41 11.10
N GLU A 88 -6.49 -16.15 11.26
CA GLU A 88 -5.50 -17.12 11.75
C GLU A 88 -5.28 -17.03 13.27
N LYS A 89 -6.11 -16.29 13.99
CA LYS A 89 -5.96 -16.11 15.44
C LYS A 89 -6.23 -17.43 16.17
N ILE A 90 -5.17 -17.99 16.77
CA ILE A 90 -5.22 -19.20 17.58
C ILE A 90 -5.23 -18.84 19.08
N ASP A 91 -5.91 -19.65 19.89
CA ASP A 91 -5.83 -19.57 21.35
C ASP A 91 -4.52 -20.20 21.84
N VAL A 92 -3.58 -19.36 22.28
CA VAL A 92 -2.25 -19.76 22.78
C VAL A 92 -2.29 -20.35 24.20
N SER A 93 -3.43 -20.30 24.90
CA SER A 93 -3.59 -20.89 26.23
C SER A 93 -3.95 -22.37 26.21
N LEU A 94 -4.34 -22.90 25.03
CA LEU A 94 -4.67 -24.30 24.87
C LEU A 94 -3.45 -25.19 25.18
N PRO A 95 -3.66 -26.34 25.86
CA PRO A 95 -2.57 -27.27 26.11
C PRO A 95 -1.97 -27.71 24.77
N GLY A 96 -0.66 -27.55 24.66
CA GLY A 96 0.08 -27.98 23.48
C GLY A 96 -0.01 -29.49 23.28
N ARG A 97 0.36 -29.95 22.08
CA ARG A 97 0.51 -31.38 21.82
C ARG A 97 1.80 -31.86 22.51
N SER A 98 1.68 -32.40 23.72
CA SER A 98 2.81 -32.93 24.49
C SER A 98 2.83 -34.46 24.48
N ALA A 99 4.03 -35.05 24.43
CA ALA A 99 4.23 -36.42 24.87
C ALA A 99 4.23 -36.45 26.41
N GLU A 100 3.77 -37.55 27.01
CA GLU A 100 3.85 -37.72 28.46
C GLU A 100 5.30 -37.63 28.93
N MET A 101 5.53 -36.85 29.97
CA MET A 101 6.84 -36.73 30.58
C MET A 101 7.08 -37.99 31.41
N GLY A 102 8.15 -38.72 31.10
CA GLY A 102 8.57 -39.87 31.88
C GLY A 102 9.05 -39.45 33.28
N GLY A 103 8.88 -40.34 34.26
CA GLY A 103 9.41 -40.16 35.62
C GLY A 103 10.66 -41.00 35.86
N LEU A 104 11.55 -40.49 36.72
CA LEU A 104 12.61 -41.33 37.28
C LEU A 104 12.00 -42.33 38.27
N HIS A 105 12.53 -43.55 38.28
CA HIS A 105 12.10 -44.57 39.23
C HIS A 105 12.37 -44.09 40.68
N PRO A 106 11.49 -44.36 41.67
CA PRO A 106 11.65 -43.89 43.04
C PRO A 106 13.01 -44.23 43.69
N VAL A 107 13.59 -45.38 43.36
CA VAL A 107 14.93 -45.78 43.84
C VAL A 107 16.03 -44.84 43.31
N THR A 108 15.92 -44.40 42.05
CA THR A 108 16.86 -43.43 41.45
C THR A 108 16.72 -42.07 42.11
N ILE A 109 15.50 -41.68 42.50
CA ILE A 109 15.26 -40.42 43.24
C ILE A 109 15.91 -40.47 44.62
N THR A 110 15.84 -41.60 45.34
CA THR A 110 16.47 -41.73 46.66
C THR A 110 18.00 -41.78 46.61
N LEU A 111 18.58 -42.27 45.51
CA LEU A 111 20.03 -42.35 45.34
C LEU A 111 20.68 -41.00 45.01
N ASN A 112 19.94 -40.11 44.34
CA ASN A 112 20.41 -38.80 43.88
C ASN A 112 20.12 -37.65 44.86
N ARG A 113 19.59 -37.95 46.05
CA ARG A 113 19.23 -36.98 47.09
C ARG A 113 20.33 -36.87 48.13
#